data_AF-A0A842MNH0-F1
#
_entry.id   AF-A0A842MNH0-F1
#
_cell.length_a   1.000
_cell.length_b   1.000
_cell.length_c   1.000
_cell.angle_alpha   90.00
_cell.angle_beta   90.00
_cell.angle_gamma   90.00
#
_symmetry.space_group_name_H-M   'P 1'
#
loop_
_entity.id
_entity.type
_entity.pdbx_description
1 polymer ?
#
loop_
_entity_poly.entity_id
_entity_poly.type
_entity_poly.pdbx_seq_one_letter_code
_entity_poly.pdbx_strand_id
1 'polypeptide(L)'
;MGEEEVLFLVDSGVTYTVLPEKVWRSIGLKPLREHEFTLADGTIIKRKVSECYISLPQGEGHTPVVLGEADDHALLGVVTLEILGLVFNPFKRTLQPMRMLLS
;
A
#
# COMPACT_ATOMS: atom_id res chain seq x y z
N MET A 1 -13.61 -12.94 4.75
CA MET A 1 -12.71 -11.78 4.91
C MET A 1 -13.59 -10.58 5.20
N GLY A 2 -13.12 -9.68 6.06
CA GLY A 2 -13.85 -8.45 6.39
C GLY A 2 -13.42 -7.27 5.52
N GLU A 3 -13.93 -6.09 5.83
CA GLU A 3 -13.54 -4.81 5.26
C GLU A 3 -13.34 -3.78 6.39
N GLU A 4 -12.49 -2.78 6.15
CA GLU A 4 -12.23 -1.69 7.10
C GLU A 4 -11.93 -0.40 6.34
N GLU A 5 -12.50 0.73 6.76
CA GLU A 5 -12.15 2.05 6.27
C GLU A 5 -10.92 2.58 7.01
N VAL A 6 -9.86 2.93 6.27
CA VAL A 6 -8.58 3.36 6.84
C VAL A 6 -8.12 4.64 6.18
N LEU A 7 -7.65 5.60 7.00
CA LEU A 7 -6.98 6.80 6.53
C LEU A 7 -5.51 6.49 6.27
N PHE A 8 -5.09 6.58 5.02
CA PHE A 8 -3.70 6.37 4.61
C PHE A 8 -2.95 7.68 4.41
N LEU A 9 -1.67 7.68 4.80
CA LEU A 9 -0.72 8.66 4.31
C LEU A 9 -0.20 8.21 2.94
N VAL A 10 -0.31 9.08 1.93
CA VAL A 10 0.29 8.80 0.62
C VAL A 10 1.79 9.04 0.72
N ASP A 11 2.58 8.00 0.46
CA ASP A 11 4.04 8.07 0.56
C ASP A 11 4.70 7.46 -0.68
N SER A 12 5.27 8.32 -1.52
CA SER A 12 6.00 7.92 -2.72
C SER A 12 7.34 7.23 -2.43
N GLY A 13 7.81 7.29 -1.18
CA GLY A 13 8.99 6.56 -0.71
C GLY A 13 8.71 5.11 -0.34
N VAL A 14 7.45 4.69 -0.33
CA VAL A 14 7.05 3.32 0.03
C VAL A 14 6.58 2.54 -1.19
N THR A 15 7.20 1.37 -1.43
CA THR A 15 6.88 0.50 -2.56
C THR A 15 5.48 -0.11 -2.46
N TYR A 16 5.20 -0.82 -1.37
CA TYR A 16 3.93 -1.52 -1.14
C TYR A 16 3.11 -0.83 -0.05
N THR A 17 1.80 -0.81 -0.20
CA THR A 17 0.90 -0.30 0.84
C THR A 17 1.10 -1.06 2.15
N VAL A 18 1.22 -0.33 3.26
CA VAL A 18 1.39 -0.88 4.61
C VAL A 18 0.04 -0.84 5.32
N LEU A 19 -0.47 -2.01 5.69
CA LEU A 19 -1.63 -2.10 6.57
C LEU A 19 -1.14 -2.26 8.02
N PRO A 20 -1.60 -1.43 8.97
CA PRO A 20 -1.28 -1.62 10.39
C PRO A 20 -1.74 -2.97 10.91
N GLU A 21 -1.09 -3.47 11.97
CA GLU A 21 -1.38 -4.81 12.52
C GLU A 21 -2.86 -5.04 12.82
N LYS A 22 -3.51 -4.04 13.43
CA LYS A 22 -4.91 -4.11 13.81
C LYS A 22 -5.83 -4.25 12.59
N VAL A 23 -5.53 -3.53 11.51
CA VAL A 23 -6.32 -3.49 10.28
C VAL A 23 -6.25 -4.83 9.55
N TRP A 24 -5.04 -5.31 9.22
CA TRP A 24 -4.96 -6.52 8.41
C TRP A 24 -5.47 -7.75 9.17
N ARG A 25 -5.39 -7.75 10.50
CA ARG A 25 -5.98 -8.80 11.35
C ARG A 25 -7.50 -8.72 11.41
N SER A 26 -8.08 -7.52 11.51
CA SER A 26 -9.54 -7.34 11.58
C SER A 26 -10.24 -7.85 10.31
N ILE A 27 -9.65 -7.57 9.13
CA ILE A 27 -10.17 -8.01 7.83
C ILE A 27 -9.77 -9.47 7.51
N GLY A 28 -8.90 -10.07 8.33
CA GLY A 28 -8.56 -11.48 8.30
C GLY A 28 -7.53 -11.87 7.24
N LEU A 29 -6.62 -10.96 6.86
CA LEU A 29 -5.50 -11.30 5.98
C LEU A 29 -4.55 -12.30 6.64
N LYS A 30 -3.92 -13.10 5.79
CA LYS A 30 -2.87 -14.05 6.19
C LYS A 30 -1.60 -13.76 5.40
N PRO A 31 -0.41 -13.95 5.99
CA PRO A 31 0.84 -13.84 5.26
C PRO A 31 0.88 -14.87 4.14
N LEU A 32 1.22 -14.43 2.93
CA LEU A 32 1.37 -15.29 1.76
C LEU A 32 2.83 -15.49 1.39
N ARG A 33 3.66 -14.47 1.62
CA ARG A 33 5.11 -14.50 1.36
C ARG A 33 5.84 -13.55 2.31
N GLU A 34 7.16 -13.60 2.28
CA GLU A 34 8.03 -12.61 2.92
C GLU A 34 8.85 -11.89 1.85
N HIS A 35 9.19 -10.63 2.11
CA HIS A 35 10.05 -9.83 1.26
C HIS A 35 11.01 -8.99 2.11
N GLU A 36 12.19 -8.72 1.55
CA GLU A 36 13.15 -7.80 2.15
C GLU A 36 12.85 -6.38 1.67
N PHE A 37 12.86 -5.43 2.60
CA PHE A 37 12.64 -4.01 2.35
C PHE A 37 13.82 -3.22 2.91
N THR A 38 14.31 -2.26 2.14
CA THR A 38 15.34 -1.33 2.58
C THR A 38 14.67 -0.07 3.11
N LEU A 39 14.94 0.26 4.36
CA LEU A 39 14.48 1.49 5.01
C LEU A 39 15.30 2.70 4.55
N ALA A 40 14.81 3.90 4.87
CA ALA A 40 15.45 5.16 4.47
C ALA A 40 16.87 5.33 5.04
N ASP A 41 17.19 4.69 6.16
CA ASP A 41 18.52 4.67 6.78
C ASP A 41 19.45 3.58 6.19
N GLY A 42 18.96 2.80 5.20
CA GLY A 42 19.68 1.70 4.58
C GLY A 42 19.53 0.35 5.30
N THR A 43 18.84 0.31 6.45
CA THR A 43 18.57 -0.94 7.17
C THR A 43 17.69 -1.87 6.34
N ILE A 44 18.05 -3.15 6.24
CA ILE A 44 17.23 -4.17 5.58
C ILE A 44 16.37 -4.88 6.63
N ILE A 45 15.06 -4.88 6.41
CA ILE A 45 14.09 -5.59 7.25
C ILE A 45 13.32 -6.64 6.43
N LYS A 46 12.85 -7.70 7.10
CA LYS A 46 11.95 -8.68 6.51
C LYS A 46 10.53 -8.41 6.96
N ARG A 47 9.60 -8.35 6.01
CA ARG A 47 8.17 -8.17 6.28
C ARG A 47 7.34 -9.21 5.56
N LYS A 48 6.25 -9.61 6.20
CA LYS A 48 5.22 -10.47 5.62
C LYS A 48 4.37 -9.65 4.65
N VAL A 49 4.01 -10.28 3.54
CA VAL A 49 3.21 -9.66 2.48
C VAL A 49 1.99 -10.54 2.23
N SER A 50 0.85 -9.89 1.98
CA SER A 50 -0.39 -10.51 1.52
C SER A 50 -0.88 -9.77 0.26
N GLU A 51 -2.03 -10.18 -0.26
CA GLU A 51 -2.72 -9.50 -1.35
C GLU A 51 -4.05 -8.98 -0.80
N CYS A 52 -4.36 -7.70 -1.02
CA CYS A 52 -5.57 -7.05 -0.52
C CYS A 52 -6.32 -6.38 -1.67
N TYR A 53 -7.65 -6.40 -1.62
CA TYR A 53 -8.46 -5.54 -2.46
C TYR A 53 -8.55 -4.17 -1.81
N ILE A 54 -8.22 -3.11 -2.53
CA ILE A 54 -8.28 -1.73 -2.04
C ILE A 54 -9.19 -0.94 -2.96
N SER A 55 -10.09 -0.16 -2.37
CA SER A 55 -10.98 0.77 -3.07
C SER A 55 -10.68 2.20 -2.62
N LEU A 56 -10.43 3.09 -3.58
CA LEU A 56 -10.26 4.53 -3.40
C LEU A 56 -11.35 5.24 -4.23
N PRO A 57 -11.67 6.51 -3.96
CA PRO A 57 -12.65 7.26 -4.75
C PRO A 57 -12.35 7.31 -6.27
N GLN A 58 -11.09 7.13 -6.66
CA GLN A 58 -10.64 7.17 -8.06
C GLN A 58 -10.66 5.80 -8.76
N GLY A 59 -10.74 4.69 -8.01
CA GLY A 59 -10.66 3.34 -8.56
C GLY A 59 -10.34 2.27 -7.51
N GLU A 60 -10.40 1.01 -7.92
CA GLU A 60 -10.24 -0.15 -7.04
C GLU A 60 -9.52 -1.33 -7.72
N GLY A 61 -8.90 -2.20 -6.92
CA GLY A 61 -8.13 -3.34 -7.44
C GLY A 61 -7.38 -4.13 -6.37
N HIS A 62 -6.85 -5.29 -6.78
CA HIS A 62 -5.98 -6.12 -5.94
C HIS A 62 -4.53 -5.64 -6.01
N THR A 63 -3.88 -5.55 -4.84
CA THR A 63 -2.51 -5.06 -4.71
C THR A 63 -1.77 -5.80 -3.60
N PRO A 64 -0.44 -5.98 -3.71
CA PRO A 64 0.35 -6.51 -2.61
C PRO A 64 0.39 -5.50 -1.46
N VAL A 65 0.23 -6.00 -0.24
CA VAL A 65 0.29 -5.21 0.99
C VAL A 65 1.29 -5.79 1.98
N VAL A 66 2.06 -4.91 2.61
CA VAL A 66 2.87 -5.27 3.77
C VAL A 66 1.94 -5.41 4.97
N LEU A 67 2.06 -6.56 5.66
CA LEU A 67 1.42 -6.78 6.95
C LEU A 67 2.28 -6.11 8.02
N GLY A 68 1.94 -4.87 8.35
CA GLY A 68 2.66 -4.03 9.30
C GLY A 68 2.64 -4.58 10.72
N GLU A 69 3.59 -4.12 11.51
CA GLU A 69 3.71 -4.37 12.95
C GLU A 69 2.94 -3.32 13.78
N ALA A 70 2.95 -3.45 15.10
CA ALA A 70 2.09 -2.68 16.00
C ALA A 70 2.25 -1.15 15.88
N ASP A 71 3.45 -0.67 15.57
CA ASP A 71 3.78 0.76 15.48
C ASP A 71 3.76 1.30 14.03
N ASP A 72 3.53 0.43 13.04
CA ASP A 72 3.51 0.82 11.63
C ASP A 72 2.25 1.64 11.31
N HIS A 73 2.45 2.74 10.58
CA HIS A 73 1.37 3.61 10.12
C HIS A 73 0.73 3.05 8.85
N ALA A 74 -0.52 3.46 8.58
CA ALA A 74 -1.18 3.16 7.32
C ALA A 74 -0.56 4.01 6.21
N LEU A 75 0.22 3.39 5.33
CA LEU A 75 0.91 4.05 4.21
C LEU A 75 0.39 3.53 2.88
N LEU A 76 -0.01 4.42 1.97
CA LEU A 76 -0.41 4.08 0.60
C LEU A 76 0.83 4.14 -0.30
N GLY A 77 1.28 2.97 -0.75
CA GLY A 77 2.51 2.81 -1.54
C GLY A 77 2.29 2.98 -3.04
N VAL A 78 3.40 3.17 -3.77
CA VAL A 78 3.37 3.47 -5.21
C VAL A 78 2.79 2.35 -6.06
N VAL A 79 3.00 1.08 -5.69
CA VAL A 79 2.47 -0.06 -6.47
C VAL A 79 0.95 -0.10 -6.45
N THR A 80 0.32 0.26 -5.32
CA THR A 80 -1.14 0.39 -5.26
C THR A 80 -1.61 1.51 -6.18
N LEU A 81 -0.95 2.67 -6.16
CA LEU A 81 -1.31 3.78 -7.04
C LEU A 81 -1.17 3.39 -8.52
N GLU A 82 -0.08 2.74 -8.92
CA GLU A 82 0.16 2.31 -10.30
C GLU A 82 -0.87 1.28 -10.79
N ILE A 83 -1.22 0.29 -9.95
CA ILE A 83 -2.27 -0.69 -10.26
C ILE A 83 -3.61 0.00 -10.52
N LEU A 84 -3.91 1.06 -9.76
CA LEU A 84 -5.12 1.85 -9.93
C LEU A 84 -5.01 2.90 -11.05
N GLY A 85 -3.89 2.97 -11.76
CA GLY A 85 -3.64 3.95 -12.81
C GLY A 85 -3.52 5.38 -12.29
N LEU A 86 -2.93 5.57 -11.10
CA LEU A 86 -2.83 6.83 -10.39
C LEU A 86 -1.36 7.23 -10.13
N VAL A 87 -1.13 8.54 -10.11
CA VAL A 87 0.13 9.16 -9.67
C VAL A 87 -0.16 10.22 -8.62
N PHE A 88 0.69 10.32 -7.61
CA PHE A 88 0.57 11.37 -6.59
C PHE A 88 1.25 12.66 -7.04
N ASN A 89 0.52 13.77 -6.98
CA ASN A 89 1.08 15.12 -7.18
C ASN A 89 1.47 15.72 -5.82
N PRO A 90 2.76 15.83 -5.48
CA PRO A 90 3.19 16.28 -4.15
C PRO A 90 2.97 17.78 -3.92
N PHE A 91 2.94 18.59 -4.99
CA PHE A 91 2.73 20.03 -4.88
C PHE A 91 1.27 20.39 -4.58
N LYS A 92 0.33 19.67 -5.23
CA LYS A 92 -1.11 19.87 -5.03
C LYS A 92 -1.70 18.97 -3.95
N ARG A 93 -0.95 17.94 -3.52
CA ARG A 93 -1.40 16.88 -2.60
C ARG A 93 -2.66 16.18 -3.09
N THR A 94 -2.67 15.81 -4.37
CA THR A 94 -3.81 15.15 -5.04
C THR A 94 -3.36 13.93 -5.82
N LEU A 95 -4.21 12.91 -5.89
CA LEU A 95 -4.06 11.81 -6.84
C LEU A 95 -4.54 12.25 -8.23
N GLN A 96 -3.79 11.89 -9.26
CA GLN A 96 -4.09 12.22 -10.66
C GLN A 96 -4.04 10.94 -11.51
N PRO A 97 -4.85 10.83 -12.58
CA PRO A 97 -4.74 9.73 -13.52
C PRO A 97 -3.35 9.67 -14.15
N MET A 98 -2.79 8.48 -14.27
CA MET A 98 -1.58 8.22 -15.06
C MET A 98 -1.89 8.31 -16.55
N ARG A 99 -0.89 8.73 -17.32
CA ARG A 99 -0.91 8.56 -18.77
C ARG A 99 -0.49 7.14 -19.10
N MET A 100 -1.44 6.30 -19.50
CA MET A 100 -1.17 4.94 -19.95
C MET A 100 -0.67 4.96 -21.39
N LEU A 101 0.41 4.23 -21.68
CA LEU A 101 0.93 4.02 -23.02
C LEU A 101 0.82 2.53 -23.35
N LEU A 102 0.35 2.22 -24.55
CA LEU A 102 0.34 0.88 -25.12
C LEU A 102 1.05 0.95 -26.46
N SER A 103 2.03 0.06 -26.68
CA SER A 103 2.82 -0.05 -27.90
C SER A 103 2.59 -1.37 -28.59
#